data_AF-A0A975K3F6-F1
#
_entry.id   AF-A0A975K3F6-F1
#
_cell.length_a   1.000
_cell.length_b   1.000
_cell.length_c   1.000
_cell.angle_alpha   90.00
_cell.angle_beta   90.00
_cell.angle_gamma   90.00
#
_symmetry.space_group_name_H-M   'P 1'
#
loop_
_entity.id
_entity.type
_entity.pdbx_description
1 polymer ?
#
loop_
_entity_poly.entity_id
_entity_poly.type
_entity_poly.pdbx_seq_one_letter_code
_entity_poly.pdbx_strand_id
1 'polypeptide(L)' 'MDKKITLTFTEDEAEILCDALDTDLEGYEDSAKDARANGNRADVQTFTEAADRIKAVRDRVRKAIDS' A
#
# COMPACT_ATOMS: atom_id res chain seq x y z
N MET A 1 -3.89 -12.67 11.70
CA MET A 1 -3.43 -13.45 10.54
C MET A 1 -1.94 -13.58 10.71
N ASP A 2 -1.46 -14.70 11.24
CA ASP A 2 -0.13 -14.73 11.89
C ASP A 2 0.88 -15.62 11.14
N LYS A 3 0.45 -16.24 10.04
CA LYS A 3 1.32 -17.02 9.18
C LYS A 3 2.24 -16.06 8.42
N LYS A 4 3.54 -16.13 8.72
CA LYS A 4 4.59 -15.40 8.01
C LYS A 4 4.98 -16.15 6.75
N ILE A 5 5.19 -15.41 5.66
CA ILE A 5 5.74 -15.90 4.39
C ILE A 5 7.06 -15.17 4.16
N THR A 6 8.09 -15.91 3.77
CA THR A 6 9.38 -15.35 3.36
C THR A 6 9.44 -15.33 1.85
N LEU A 7 9.78 -14.18 1.28
CA LEU A 7 10.02 -13.98 -0.15
C LEU A 7 11.43 -13.42 -0.31
N THR A 8 12.14 -13.86 -1.34
CA THR A 8 13.46 -13.36 -1.71
C THR A 8 13.32 -12.62 -3.02
N PHE A 9 13.93 -11.44 -3.08
CA PHE A 9 13.92 -10.57 -4.26
C PHE A 9 15.35 -10.12 -4.55
N THR A 10 15.63 -9.88 -5.82
CA THR A 10 16.72 -8.98 -6.24
C THR A 10 16.34 -7.53 -5.92
N GLU A 11 17.32 -6.61 -5.95
CA GLU A 11 17.05 -5.18 -5.78
C GLU A 11 16.06 -4.66 -6.84
N ASP A 12 16.25 -5.05 -8.11
CA ASP A 12 15.36 -4.66 -9.22
C ASP A 12 13.92 -5.15 -9.02
N GLU A 13 13.73 -6.41 -8.62
CA GLU A 13 12.38 -6.95 -8.32
C GLU A 13 11.73 -6.24 -7.11
N ALA A 14 12.53 -5.85 -6.11
CA ALA A 14 12.04 -5.11 -4.96
C ALA A 14 11.65 -3.66 -5.32
N GLU A 15 12.36 -3.03 -6.25
CA GLU A 15 12.00 -1.72 -6.81
C GLU A 15 10.69 -1.80 -7.61
N ILE A 16 10.55 -2.79 -8.50
CA ILE A 16 9.30 -3.04 -9.24
C ILE A 16 8.12 -3.24 -8.27
N LEU A 17 8.34 -3.96 -7.16
CA LEU A 17 7.32 -4.13 -6.13
C LEU A 17 6.98 -2.80 -5.43
N CYS A 18 7.96 -1.96 -5.11
CA CYS A 18 7.70 -0.64 -4.54
C CYS A 18 6.88 0.24 -5.48
N ASP A 19 7.21 0.28 -6.77
CA ASP A 19 6.50 1.07 -7.78
C ASP A 19 5.03 0.62 -7.93
N ALA A 20 4.81 -0.70 -7.93
CA ALA A 20 3.47 -1.26 -7.97
C ALA A 20 2.66 -0.89 -6.71
N LEU A 21 3.28 -0.93 -5.53
CA LEU A 21 2.63 -0.56 -4.28
C LEU A 21 2.35 0.96 -4.20
N ASP A 22 3.23 1.80 -4.75
CA ASP A 22 3.02 3.25 -4.82
C ASP A 22 1.83 3.59 -5.73
N THR A 23 1.70 2.91 -6.87
CA THR A 23 0.56 3.06 -7.79
C THR A 23 -0.76 2.63 -7.13
N ASP A 24 -0.77 1.50 -6.43
CA ASP A 24 -1.96 1.00 -5.72
C ASP A 24 -2.34 1.91 -4.54
N LEU A 25 -1.34 2.41 -3.80
CA LEU A 25 -1.54 3.36 -2.70
C LEU A 25 -2.22 4.64 -3.19
N GLU A 26 -1.74 5.25 -4.28
CA GLU A 26 -2.33 6.45 -4.88
C GLU A 26 -3.81 6.20 -5.26
N GLY A 27 -4.10 5.04 -5.86
CA GLY A 27 -5.47 4.66 -6.21
C GLY A 27 -6.42 4.56 -5.00
N TYR A 28 -5.96 4.01 -3.88
CA TYR A 28 -6.77 3.95 -2.65
C TYR A 28 -6.91 5.32 -1.97
N GLU A 29 -5.88 6.15 -1.99
CA GLU A 29 -5.97 7.52 -1.47
C GLU A 29 -6.98 8.35 -2.26
N ASP A 30 -6.99 8.23 -3.58
CA ASP A 30 -7.97 8.90 -4.44
C ASP A 30 -9.38 8.36 -4.24
N SER A 31 -9.55 7.04 -4.13
CA SER A 31 -10.84 6.43 -3.80
C SER A 31 -11.36 6.90 -2.44
N ALA A 32 -10.49 7.08 -1.44
CA ALA A 32 -10.87 7.64 -0.14
C ALA A 32 -11.28 9.12 -0.23
N LYS A 33 -10.61 9.92 -1.08
CA LYS A 33 -11.00 11.32 -1.34
C LYS A 33 -12.38 11.39 -2.00
N ASP A 34 -12.63 10.57 -3.00
CA ASP A 34 -13.92 10.53 -3.71
C ASP A 34 -15.05 10.06 -2.81
N ALA A 35 -14.83 9.01 -2.02
CA ALA A 35 -15.80 8.54 -1.03
C ALA A 35 -16.14 9.64 -0.01
N ARG A 36 -15.13 10.44 0.41
CA ARG A 36 -15.32 11.56 1.32
C ARG A 36 -16.15 12.67 0.68
N ALA A 37 -15.90 13.00 -0.58
CA ALA A 37 -16.67 14.00 -1.33
C ALA A 37 -18.14 13.58 -1.48
N ASN A 38 -18.41 12.27 -1.61
CA ASN A 38 -19.75 11.71 -1.73
C ASN A 38 -20.44 11.43 -0.38
N GLY A 39 -19.79 11.73 0.75
CA GLY A 39 -20.34 11.48 2.10
C GLY A 39 -20.43 9.99 2.47
N ASN A 40 -19.80 9.09 1.71
CA ASN A 40 -19.83 7.65 1.98
C ASN A 40 -18.78 7.27 3.03
N ARG A 41 -19.15 7.37 4.31
CA ARG A 41 -18.24 7.14 5.44
C ARG A 41 -17.69 5.71 5.52
N ALA A 42 -18.47 4.71 5.09
CA ALA A 42 -18.03 3.30 5.13
C ALA A 42 -16.90 3.06 4.11
N ASP A 43 -17.03 3.63 2.92
CA ASP A 43 -16.01 3.54 1.88
C ASP A 43 -14.77 4.35 2.24
N VAL A 44 -14.93 5.55 2.85
CA VAL A 44 -13.79 6.32 3.37
C VAL A 44 -12.96 5.49 4.33
N GLN A 45 -13.61 4.82 5.29
CA GLN A 45 -12.91 3.96 6.24
C GLN A 45 -12.20 2.81 5.51
N THR A 46 -12.91 2.11 4.63
CA THR A 46 -12.39 0.96 3.90
C THR A 46 -11.15 1.31 3.06
N PHE A 47 -11.22 2.39 2.29
CA PHE A 47 -10.10 2.81 1.44
C PHE A 47 -8.93 3.38 2.24
N THR A 48 -9.19 4.09 3.34
CA THR A 48 -8.12 4.57 4.23
C THR A 48 -7.37 3.40 4.88
N GLU A 49 -8.08 2.39 5.38
CA GLU A 49 -7.47 1.19 5.96
C GLU A 49 -6.65 0.39 4.93
N ALA A 50 -7.09 0.35 3.66
CA ALA A 50 -6.33 -0.26 2.58
C ALA A 50 -5.03 0.50 2.28
N ALA A 51 -5.11 1.83 2.13
CA ALA A 51 -3.96 2.71 1.91
C ALA A 51 -2.91 2.55 3.02
N ASP A 52 -3.33 2.58 4.30
CA ASP A 52 -2.43 2.43 5.44
C ASP A 52 -1.70 1.07 5.43
N ARG A 53 -2.39 0.00 5.06
CA ARG A 53 -1.80 -1.34 4.96
C ARG A 53 -0.80 -1.45 3.83
N ILE A 54 -1.10 -0.89 2.66
CA ILE A 54 -0.19 -0.89 1.50
C ILE A 54 1.05 -0.08 1.82
N LYS A 55 0.88 1.12 2.38
CA LYS A 55 1.99 1.97 2.83
C LYS A 55 2.91 1.23 3.80
N ALA A 56 2.35 0.53 4.79
CA ALA A 56 3.14 -0.24 5.75
C ALA A 56 3.99 -1.35 5.10
N VAL A 57 3.47 -2.00 4.04
CA VAL A 57 4.23 -3.00 3.28
C VAL A 57 5.30 -2.33 2.42
N ARG A 58 4.93 -1.29 1.68
CA ARG A 58 5.83 -0.51 0.82
C ARG A 58 7.01 0.04 1.61
N ASP A 59 6.76 0.70 2.73
CA ASP A 59 7.80 1.28 3.60
C ASP A 59 8.77 0.21 4.12
N ARG A 60 8.26 -1.00 4.39
CA ARG A 60 9.10 -2.13 4.80
C ARG A 60 9.99 -2.63 3.67
N VAL A 61 9.48 -2.71 2.44
CA VAL A 61 10.28 -3.12 1.27
C VAL A 61 11.31 -2.03 0.93
N ARG A 62 10.89 -0.76 0.85
CA ARG A 62 11.77 0.39 0.58
C ARG A 62 12.93 0.46 1.58
N LYS A 63 12.64 0.31 2.87
CA LYS A 63 13.68 0.25 3.90
C LYS A 63 14.70 -0.85 3.66
N ALA A 64 14.30 -2.00 3.14
CA ALA A 64 15.22 -3.11 2.86
C ALA A 64 16.12 -2.84 1.64
N ILE A 65 15.69 -1.99 0.69
CA ILE A 65 16.47 -1.56 -0.46
C ILE A 65 17.48 -0.47 -0.04
N ASP A 66 17.06 0.48 0.79
CA ASP A 66 17.88 1.63 1.21
C ASP A 66 18.91 1.30 2.32
N SER A 67 18.96 0.04 2.80
CA SER A 67 19.79 -0.39 3.95
C SER A 67 21.20 -0.86 3.59
#